data_AF-A0A7K4CVN1-F1
#
_entry.id   AF-A0A7K4CVN1-F1
#
_cell.length_a   1.000
_cell.length_b   1.000
_cell.length_c   1.000
_cell.angle_alpha   90.00
_cell.angle_beta   90.00
_cell.angle_gamma   90.00
#
_symmetry.space_group_name_H-M   'P 1'
#
loop_
_entity.id
_entity.type
_entity.pdbx_description
1 polymer ?
#
loop_
_entity_poly.entity_id
_entity_poly.type
_entity_poly.pdbx_seq_one_letter_code
_entity_poly.pdbx_strand_id
1 'polypeptide(L)'
;MHPRRLDLMDARNVLLVVGKHDVGKTTFIERLLPFIARRGIPVAVIKDIHLEGFCIDQEGKDTWRHWKAGASIVVARGNTETDILVKRRMELGEILPAVGPADLVIAEGFKELHGRKVIVAREAADLAEMEALLTTEDVLWGIAGPIVESGAYNGHLEKISDDASFDALVDRLEPLAKQRRLDRNRLAMPLEAAGCKLVIDGMGVDMKPYVAETLKNVVLGAIAALHWNVKVPITRVEVSLGKNGGDAGWVAGVEMNGNPLSLKEFVQHSISSVVLGYVATLNLPEPLSVTRAGEVIVDIA
;
A
#
# COMPACT_ATOMS: atom_id res chain seq x y z
N MET A 1 -9.27 -10.07 29.11
CA MET A 1 -9.41 -9.50 27.75
C MET A 1 -8.18 -9.91 26.97
N HIS A 2 -8.32 -10.62 25.85
CA HIS A 2 -7.18 -10.81 24.94
C HIS A 2 -6.79 -9.43 24.37
N PRO A 3 -5.49 -9.05 24.37
CA PRO A 3 -5.06 -7.92 23.56
C PRO A 3 -5.48 -8.21 22.12
N ARG A 4 -6.22 -7.26 21.53
CA ARG A 4 -6.87 -7.45 20.24
C ARG A 4 -5.78 -7.49 19.17
N ARG A 5 -5.58 -8.70 18.63
CA ARG A 5 -4.70 -9.01 17.51
C ARG A 5 -5.00 -8.03 16.36
N LEU A 6 -4.03 -7.20 15.97
CA LEU A 6 -4.07 -6.65 14.60
C LEU A 6 -4.01 -7.85 13.67
N ASP A 7 -4.89 -7.91 12.67
CA ASP A 7 -4.72 -8.92 11.63
C ASP A 7 -3.36 -8.66 10.95
N LEU A 8 -2.44 -9.62 11.09
CA LEU A 8 -1.04 -9.51 10.67
C LEU A 8 -0.88 -9.33 9.16
N MET A 9 -1.95 -9.51 8.40
CA MET A 9 -2.03 -9.21 6.96
C MET A 9 -2.14 -7.69 6.70
N ASP A 10 -2.93 -6.95 7.49
CA ASP A 10 -3.21 -5.51 7.29
C ASP A 10 -2.19 -4.58 7.97
N ALA A 11 -1.44 -5.10 8.95
CA ALA A 11 -0.48 -4.34 9.76
C ALA A 11 0.94 -4.28 9.17
N ARG A 12 1.19 -4.91 8.02
CA ARG A 12 2.56 -5.21 7.56
C ARG A 12 3.39 -3.97 7.28
N ASN A 13 2.77 -2.86 6.92
CA ASN A 13 3.40 -1.58 6.64
C ASN A 13 3.25 -0.57 7.80
N VAL A 14 2.96 -1.06 9.02
CA VAL A 14 2.89 -0.22 10.21
C VAL A 14 4.21 -0.31 10.98
N LEU A 15 4.78 0.86 11.29
CA LEU A 15 5.86 1.01 12.27
C LEU A 15 5.27 1.64 13.54
N LEU A 16 5.38 0.92 14.65
CA LEU A 16 5.04 1.45 15.98
C LEU A 16 6.24 2.22 16.52
N VAL A 17 6.04 3.48 16.90
CA VAL A 17 7.02 4.30 17.60
C VAL A 17 6.56 4.46 19.03
N VAL A 18 7.18 3.69 19.92
CA VAL A 18 6.74 3.50 21.32
C VAL A 18 7.71 4.17 22.27
N GLY A 19 7.21 4.56 23.45
CA GLY A 19 7.99 5.27 24.46
C GLY A 19 7.07 6.03 25.40
N LYS A 20 7.56 6.37 26.60
CA LYS A 20 6.81 7.15 27.59
C LYS A 20 6.43 8.54 27.05
N HIS A 21 5.48 9.21 27.70
CA HIS A 21 5.19 10.61 27.41
C HIS A 21 6.48 11.46 27.52
N ASP A 22 6.66 12.40 26.58
CA ASP A 22 7.79 13.35 26.57
C ASP A 22 9.21 12.73 26.50
N VAL A 23 9.39 11.62 25.77
CA VAL A 23 10.73 11.03 25.54
C VAL A 23 11.36 11.40 24.18
N GLY A 24 10.68 12.23 23.38
CA GLY A 24 11.15 12.65 22.06
C GLY A 24 10.59 11.85 20.88
N LYS A 25 9.47 11.12 21.05
CA LYS A 25 8.82 10.38 19.94
C LYS A 25 8.47 11.28 18.75
N THR A 26 7.84 12.42 19.01
CA THR A 26 7.45 13.36 17.96
C THR A 26 8.69 13.89 17.24
N THR A 27 9.76 14.25 17.96
CA THR A 27 11.04 14.66 17.36
C THR A 27 11.67 13.57 16.51
N PHE A 28 11.64 12.32 16.96
CA PHE A 28 12.13 11.18 16.18
C PHE A 28 11.34 11.02 14.88
N ILE A 29 10.01 11.10 14.94
CA ILE A 29 9.13 10.98 13.76
C ILE A 29 9.35 12.15 12.80
N GLU A 30 9.45 13.38 13.30
CA GLU A 30 9.75 14.57 12.50
C GLU A 30 11.08 14.43 11.75
N ARG A 31 12.10 13.82 12.39
CA ARG A 31 13.38 13.52 11.75
C ARG A 31 13.28 12.39 10.73
N LEU A 32 12.46 11.37 10.97
CA LEU A 32 12.27 10.22 10.08
C LEU A 32 11.49 10.58 8.80
N LEU A 33 10.47 11.44 8.90
CA LEU A 33 9.56 11.76 7.80
C LEU A 33 10.28 12.27 6.53
N PRO A 34 11.28 13.18 6.60
CA PRO A 34 12.06 13.59 5.44
C PRO A 34 12.78 12.43 4.73
N PHE A 35 13.30 11.44 5.45
CA PHE A 35 14.00 10.30 4.85
C PHE A 35 13.02 9.43 4.06
N ILE A 36 11.83 9.21 4.61
CA ILE A 36 10.73 8.50 3.93
C ILE A 36 10.28 9.28 2.69
N ALA A 37 10.08 10.59 2.83
CA ALA A 37 9.62 11.46 1.75
C ALA A 37 10.59 11.47 0.57
N ARG A 38 11.92 11.49 0.81
CA ARG A 38 12.94 11.41 -0.24
C ARG A 38 12.88 10.11 -1.05
N ARG A 39 12.32 9.03 -0.51
CA ARG A 39 12.09 7.76 -1.23
C ARG A 39 10.75 7.72 -1.99
N GLY A 40 9.96 8.81 -1.96
CA GLY A 40 8.68 8.87 -2.65
C GLY A 40 7.62 7.93 -2.05
N ILE A 41 7.70 7.68 -0.74
CA ILE A 41 6.76 6.83 0.00
C ILE A 41 5.69 7.71 0.67
N PRO A 42 4.42 7.66 0.22
CA PRO A 42 3.28 8.22 0.91
C PRO A 42 3.17 7.61 2.31
N VAL A 43 3.21 8.46 3.32
CA VAL A 43 3.20 8.04 4.72
C VAL A 43 2.06 8.73 5.46
N ALA A 44 1.36 7.96 6.29
CA ALA A 44 0.42 8.49 7.28
C ALA A 44 1.03 8.38 8.67
N VAL A 45 0.73 9.36 9.52
CA VAL A 45 1.07 9.31 10.95
C VAL A 45 -0.22 9.23 11.75
N ILE A 46 -0.31 8.25 12.63
CA ILE A 46 -1.43 8.08 13.57
C ILE A 46 -0.86 8.26 14.97
N LYS A 47 -1.45 9.15 15.77
CA LYS A 47 -1.02 9.41 17.15
C LYS A 47 -2.09 8.94 18.12
N ASP A 48 -1.75 8.01 19.01
CA ASP A 48 -2.62 7.68 20.14
C ASP A 48 -2.43 8.70 21.25
N ILE A 49 -3.53 9.31 21.67
CA ILE A 49 -3.55 10.35 22.70
C ILE A 49 -4.26 9.78 23.92
N HIS A 50 -3.48 9.46 24.95
CA HIS A 50 -3.97 8.97 26.24
C HIS A 50 -4.31 10.12 27.20
N LEU A 51 -5.12 11.09 26.73
CA LEU A 51 -5.63 12.18 27.54
C LEU A 51 -7.15 12.00 27.72
N GLU A 52 -7.60 11.96 28.97
CA GLU A 52 -9.02 11.89 29.27
C GLU A 52 -9.75 13.14 28.74
N GLY A 53 -10.88 12.94 28.07
CA GLY A 53 -11.64 14.04 27.46
C GLY A 53 -10.97 14.67 26.23
N PHE A 54 -9.96 14.03 25.62
CA PHE A 54 -9.34 14.55 24.40
C PHE A 54 -10.38 14.89 23.32
N CYS A 55 -10.34 16.14 22.84
CA CYS A 55 -11.17 16.62 21.76
C CYS A 55 -10.44 17.77 21.05
N ILE A 56 -10.12 17.59 19.76
CA ILE A 56 -9.51 18.63 18.94
C ILE A 56 -10.53 19.70 18.50
N ASP A 57 -11.77 19.25 18.29
CA ASP A 57 -12.90 20.08 17.87
C ASP A 57 -13.43 20.92 19.06
N GLN A 58 -14.03 22.07 18.78
CA GLN A 58 -14.41 23.04 19.81
C GLN A 58 -15.91 22.97 20.14
N GLU A 59 -16.21 22.81 21.43
CA GLU A 59 -17.59 22.80 21.93
C GLU A 59 -18.36 24.06 21.53
N GLY A 60 -19.63 23.88 21.16
CA GLY A 60 -20.54 24.95 20.74
C GLY A 60 -20.39 25.45 19.30
N LYS A 61 -19.30 25.10 18.59
CA LYS A 61 -19.13 25.44 17.16
C LYS A 61 -19.94 24.52 16.23
N ASP A 62 -20.03 24.89 14.96
CA ASP A 62 -20.89 24.23 13.96
C ASP A 62 -20.62 22.72 13.83
N THR A 63 -19.35 22.33 13.73
CA THR A 63 -18.91 20.93 13.66
C THR A 63 -19.35 20.13 14.89
N TRP A 64 -19.15 20.69 16.08
CA TRP A 64 -19.62 20.09 17.34
C TRP A 64 -21.15 19.99 17.38
N ARG A 65 -21.86 21.04 16.96
CA ARG A 65 -23.33 21.07 16.94
C ARG A 65 -23.91 20.04 15.95
N HIS A 66 -23.28 19.86 14.79
CA HIS A 66 -23.67 18.83 13.82
C HIS A 66 -23.54 17.41 14.40
N TRP A 67 -22.43 17.12 15.07
CA TRP A 67 -22.26 15.84 15.78
C TRP A 67 -23.32 15.67 16.87
N LYS A 68 -23.52 16.70 17.71
CA LYS A 68 -24.48 16.66 18.82
C LYS A 68 -25.92 16.47 18.32
N ALA A 69 -26.24 16.97 17.13
CA ALA A 69 -27.52 16.77 16.47
C ALA A 69 -27.73 15.36 15.88
N GLY A 70 -26.70 14.50 15.87
CA GLY A 70 -26.80 13.09 15.49
C GLY A 70 -25.98 12.67 14.27
N ALA A 71 -25.14 13.55 13.71
CA ALA A 71 -24.23 13.14 12.63
C ALA A 71 -23.21 12.11 13.14
N SER A 72 -23.14 10.95 12.48
CA SER A 72 -22.18 9.89 12.81
C SER A 72 -20.73 10.23 12.43
N ILE A 73 -20.57 11.07 11.41
CA ILE A 73 -19.30 11.59 10.90
C ILE A 73 -19.52 13.06 10.56
N VAL A 74 -18.59 13.92 10.97
CA VAL A 74 -18.58 15.34 10.60
C VAL A 74 -17.30 15.62 9.81
N VAL A 75 -17.43 16.26 8.66
CA VAL A 75 -16.27 16.68 7.84
C VAL A 75 -16.23 18.19 7.79
N ALA A 76 -15.14 18.78 8.26
CA ALA A 76 -14.86 20.21 8.14
C ALA A 76 -13.83 20.40 7.03
N ARG A 77 -14.17 21.20 6.01
CA ARG A 77 -13.27 21.48 4.87
C ARG A 77 -12.95 22.96 4.82
N GLY A 78 -11.71 23.31 5.13
CA GLY A 78 -11.16 24.65 5.00
C GLY A 78 -10.42 24.85 3.67
N ASN A 79 -9.82 26.03 3.50
CA ASN A 79 -8.97 26.33 2.34
C ASN A 79 -7.60 25.65 2.40
N THR A 80 -7.14 25.29 3.60
CA THR A 80 -5.78 24.76 3.86
C THR A 80 -5.77 23.38 4.50
N GLU A 81 -6.91 22.90 5.00
CA GLU A 81 -7.02 21.63 5.71
C GLU A 81 -8.40 20.99 5.57
N THR A 82 -8.48 19.71 5.88
CA THR A 82 -9.74 18.95 5.95
C THR A 82 -9.68 18.04 7.16
N ASP A 83 -10.64 18.22 8.06
CA ASP A 83 -10.78 17.43 9.28
C ASP A 83 -11.95 16.45 9.15
N ILE A 84 -11.69 15.18 9.44
CA ILE A 84 -12.70 14.14 9.54
C ILE A 84 -12.87 13.80 11.02
N LEU A 85 -13.99 14.20 11.58
CA LEU A 85 -14.31 14.06 12.99
C LEU A 85 -15.21 12.85 13.21
N VAL A 86 -14.65 11.86 13.91
CA VAL A 86 -15.36 10.67 14.40
C VAL A 86 -15.29 10.68 15.92
N LYS A 87 -16.41 10.99 16.58
CA LYS A 87 -16.48 11.20 18.04
C LYS A 87 -16.67 9.88 18.80
N ARG A 88 -15.77 8.94 18.57
CA ARG A 88 -15.61 7.69 19.32
C ARG A 88 -14.15 7.24 19.24
N ARG A 89 -13.68 6.45 20.21
CA ARG A 89 -12.38 5.79 20.10
C ARG A 89 -12.47 4.73 19.00
N MET A 90 -11.57 4.80 18.03
CA MET A 90 -11.39 3.80 16.99
C MET A 90 -10.14 2.99 17.33
N GLU A 91 -10.22 1.67 17.15
CA GLU A 91 -9.05 0.82 17.21
C GLU A 91 -8.18 1.05 15.97
N LEU A 92 -6.86 0.81 16.07
CA LEU A 92 -5.94 1.05 14.95
C LEU A 92 -6.40 0.34 13.66
N GLY A 93 -6.88 -0.90 13.76
CA GLY A 93 -7.41 -1.65 12.61
C GLY A 93 -8.64 -1.00 11.94
N GLU A 94 -9.42 -0.19 12.66
CA GLU A 94 -10.52 0.59 12.08
C GLU A 94 -10.02 1.87 11.38
N ILE A 95 -8.87 2.41 11.80
CA ILE A 95 -8.27 3.64 11.25
C ILE A 95 -7.47 3.33 9.98
N LEU A 96 -6.79 2.18 9.92
CA LEU A 96 -5.92 1.80 8.79
C LEU A 96 -6.61 1.90 7.41
N PRO A 97 -7.87 1.46 7.23
CA PRO A 97 -8.57 1.62 5.95
C PRO A 97 -8.80 3.09 5.56
N ALA A 98 -9.01 3.99 6.54
CA ALA A 98 -9.27 5.41 6.29
C ALA A 98 -8.02 6.16 5.82
N VAL A 99 -6.84 5.69 6.18
CA VAL A 99 -5.55 6.22 5.70
C VAL A 99 -5.02 5.47 4.47
N GLY A 100 -5.88 4.74 3.76
CA GLY A 100 -5.53 3.87 2.62
C GLY A 100 -4.67 4.47 1.48
N PRO A 101 -4.67 5.80 1.21
CA PRO A 101 -3.72 6.38 0.26
C PRO A 101 -2.25 6.30 0.71
N ALA A 102 -1.97 6.10 1.99
CA ALA A 102 -0.62 5.90 2.48
C ALA A 102 -0.13 4.47 2.21
N ASP A 103 1.13 4.37 1.80
CA ASP A 103 1.80 3.08 1.60
C ASP A 103 2.53 2.64 2.88
N LEU A 104 2.84 3.59 3.77
CA LEU A 104 3.43 3.33 5.08
C LEU A 104 2.63 4.04 6.18
N VAL A 105 2.51 3.43 7.35
CA VAL A 105 1.89 4.05 8.53
C VAL A 105 2.90 4.09 9.66
N ILE A 106 3.09 5.27 10.25
CA ILE A 106 3.81 5.45 11.52
C ILE A 106 2.75 5.63 12.61
N ALA A 107 2.73 4.74 13.59
CA ALA A 107 1.83 4.83 14.73
C ALA A 107 2.64 5.30 15.96
N GLU A 108 2.47 6.56 16.36
CA GLU A 108 3.03 7.12 17.59
C GLU A 108 2.18 6.67 18.79
N GLY A 109 2.79 5.95 19.74
CA GLY A 109 2.08 5.37 20.88
C GLY A 109 1.71 3.90 20.63
N PHE A 110 0.49 3.50 20.99
CA PHE A 110 0.01 2.11 20.83
C PHE A 110 0.95 1.07 21.44
N LYS A 111 1.44 1.33 22.67
CA LYS A 111 2.48 0.51 23.32
C LYS A 111 2.04 -0.93 23.54
N GLU A 112 0.74 -1.14 23.70
CA GLU A 112 0.05 -2.41 23.89
C GLU A 112 -0.15 -3.25 22.62
N LEU A 113 0.00 -2.66 21.43
CA LEU A 113 -0.14 -3.40 20.18
C LEU A 113 1.14 -4.14 19.84
N HIS A 114 1.02 -5.35 19.29
CA HIS A 114 2.16 -6.13 18.84
C HIS A 114 2.59 -5.75 17.42
N GLY A 115 3.90 -5.75 17.17
CA GLY A 115 4.42 -5.55 15.81
C GLY A 115 5.84 -5.01 15.76
N ARG A 116 6.16 -4.33 14.65
CA ARG A 116 7.48 -3.71 14.44
C ARG A 116 7.57 -2.43 15.26
N LYS A 117 8.54 -2.37 16.17
CA LYS A 117 8.67 -1.26 17.13
C LYS A 117 10.03 -0.60 17.02
N VAL A 118 10.04 0.73 17.05
CA VAL A 118 11.21 1.51 17.48
C VAL A 118 10.89 2.06 18.87
N ILE A 119 11.79 1.82 19.82
CA ILE A 119 11.68 2.36 21.18
C ILE A 119 12.35 3.72 21.20
N VAL A 120 11.64 4.73 21.69
CA VAL A 120 12.21 6.05 21.99
C VAL A 120 12.29 6.21 23.50
N ALA A 121 13.47 6.49 24.01
CA ALA A 121 13.72 6.60 25.45
C ALA A 121 14.64 7.79 25.75
N ARG A 122 14.39 8.45 26.88
CA ARG A 122 15.27 9.51 27.38
C ARG A 122 16.34 8.94 28.30
N GLU A 123 15.98 7.96 29.12
CA GLU A 123 16.87 7.31 30.07
C GLU A 123 16.63 5.79 30.17
N ALA A 124 17.53 5.08 30.87
CA ALA A 124 17.46 3.62 30.99
C ALA A 124 16.16 3.13 31.66
N ALA A 125 15.58 3.91 32.57
CA ALA A 125 14.30 3.58 33.21
C ALA A 125 13.14 3.57 32.21
N ASP A 126 13.10 4.51 31.26
CA ASP A 126 12.08 4.53 30.20
C ASP A 126 12.19 3.29 29.31
N LEU A 127 13.42 2.90 28.96
CA LEU A 127 13.68 1.71 28.16
C LEU A 127 13.18 0.44 28.89
N ALA A 128 13.55 0.28 30.16
CA ALA A 128 13.13 -0.87 30.96
C ALA A 128 11.60 -0.98 31.07
N GLU A 129 10.89 0.14 31.20
CA GLU A 129 9.43 0.17 31.19
C GLU A 129 8.86 -0.33 29.84
N MET A 130 9.45 0.09 28.71
CA MET A 130 9.00 -0.36 27.40
C MET A 130 9.32 -1.83 27.15
N GLU A 131 10.52 -2.29 27.55
CA GLU A 131 10.93 -3.69 27.41
C GLU A 131 10.01 -4.63 28.21
N ALA A 132 9.52 -4.21 29.37
CA ALA A 132 8.57 -4.98 30.18
C ALA A 132 7.20 -5.18 29.51
N LEU A 133 6.84 -4.38 28.50
CA LEU A 133 5.59 -4.50 27.75
C LEU A 133 5.73 -5.37 26.49
N LEU A 134 6.95 -5.75 26.12
CA LEU A 134 7.21 -6.52 24.91
C LEU A 134 6.84 -7.99 25.09
N THR A 135 6.49 -8.60 23.97
CA THR A 135 6.19 -10.02 23.86
C THR A 135 7.00 -10.65 22.74
N THR A 136 6.90 -11.97 22.59
CA THR A 136 7.52 -12.69 21.47
C THR A 136 6.92 -12.35 20.11
N GLU A 137 5.77 -11.67 20.07
CA GLU A 137 5.14 -11.20 18.82
C GLU A 137 5.73 -9.86 18.34
N ASP A 138 6.56 -9.22 19.17
CA ASP A 138 7.18 -7.93 18.86
C ASP A 138 8.51 -8.08 18.15
N VAL A 139 8.74 -7.21 17.17
CA VAL A 139 9.99 -7.15 16.42
C VAL A 139 10.61 -5.78 16.64
N LEU A 140 11.65 -5.73 17.48
CA LEU A 140 12.38 -4.49 17.73
C LEU A 140 13.30 -4.15 16.57
N TRP A 141 13.11 -2.94 16.05
CA TRP A 141 13.81 -2.41 14.89
C TRP A 141 14.87 -1.39 15.27
N GLY A 142 14.90 -0.96 16.52
CA GLY A 142 15.96 -0.11 17.06
C GLY A 142 15.49 0.69 18.25
N ILE A 143 16.43 1.49 18.73
CA ILE A 143 16.24 2.45 19.80
C ILE A 143 16.70 3.84 19.35
N ALA A 144 15.97 4.86 19.79
CA ALA A 144 16.25 6.25 19.49
C ALA A 144 15.98 7.13 20.72
N GLY A 145 16.24 8.43 20.56
CA GLY A 145 15.98 9.45 21.58
C GLY A 145 17.22 9.80 22.41
N PRO A 146 17.04 10.65 23.44
CA PRO A 146 18.16 11.22 24.19
C PRO A 146 19.12 10.18 24.79
N ILE A 147 18.63 8.98 25.14
CA ILE A 147 19.49 7.91 25.69
C ILE A 147 20.58 7.46 24.70
N VAL A 148 20.30 7.51 23.40
CA VAL A 148 21.24 7.15 22.34
C VAL A 148 22.19 8.31 22.08
N GLU A 149 21.64 9.52 21.96
CA GLU A 149 22.39 10.75 21.69
C GLU A 149 23.40 11.09 22.78
N SER A 150 23.06 10.80 24.04
CA SER A 150 23.96 10.98 25.19
C SER A 150 25.00 9.87 25.35
N GLY A 151 24.91 8.80 24.54
CA GLY A 151 25.74 7.60 24.69
C GLY A 151 25.40 6.73 25.90
N ALA A 152 24.30 7.01 26.61
CA ALA A 152 23.89 6.24 27.79
C ALA A 152 23.38 4.82 27.45
N TYR A 153 22.94 4.61 26.21
CA TYR A 153 22.50 3.28 25.75
C TYR A 153 23.69 2.36 25.43
N ASN A 154 23.79 1.26 26.18
CA ASN A 154 24.82 0.22 26.06
C ASN A 154 24.27 -1.16 25.67
N GLY A 155 22.99 -1.24 25.28
CA GLY A 155 22.38 -2.49 24.84
C GLY A 155 22.68 -2.86 23.39
N HIS A 156 22.01 -3.92 22.92
CA HIS A 156 22.27 -4.55 21.62
C HIS A 156 21.36 -4.07 20.49
N LEU A 157 20.35 -3.25 20.77
CA LEU A 157 19.46 -2.73 19.75
C LEU A 157 20.21 -1.76 18.84
N GLU A 158 19.80 -1.73 17.58
CA GLU A 158 20.29 -0.77 16.60
C GLU A 158 19.99 0.66 17.07
N LYS A 159 21.04 1.49 17.15
CA LYS A 159 20.96 2.90 17.55
C LYS A 159 20.55 3.74 16.35
N ILE A 160 19.46 4.50 16.48
CA ILE A 160 18.97 5.37 15.41
C ILE A 160 19.12 6.83 15.87
N SER A 161 20.17 7.48 15.41
CA SER A 161 20.56 8.82 15.87
C SER A 161 21.16 9.73 14.81
N ASP A 162 21.61 9.17 13.69
CA ASP A 162 22.29 9.86 12.60
C ASP A 162 21.65 9.54 11.24
N ASP A 163 22.02 10.29 10.20
CA ASP A 163 21.39 10.16 8.89
C ASP A 163 21.54 8.75 8.31
N ALA A 164 22.69 8.09 8.53
CA ALA A 164 22.93 6.73 8.05
C ALA A 164 22.00 5.69 8.70
N SER A 165 21.77 5.79 10.01
CA SER A 165 20.85 4.91 10.73
C SER A 165 19.37 5.21 10.40
N PHE A 166 19.02 6.46 10.10
CA PHE A 166 17.70 6.79 9.56
C PHE A 166 17.49 6.22 8.15
N ASP A 167 18.47 6.33 7.26
CA ASP A 167 18.41 5.72 5.93
C ASP A 167 18.30 4.19 6.02
N ALA A 168 19.07 3.54 6.90
CA ALA A 168 18.99 2.09 7.13
C ALA A 168 17.61 1.66 7.66
N LEU A 169 17.00 2.43 8.56
CA LEU A 169 15.61 2.18 8.99
C LEU A 169 14.65 2.27 7.81
N VAL A 170 14.79 3.30 6.96
CA VAL A 170 13.93 3.49 5.78
C VAL A 170 14.14 2.38 4.75
N ASP A 171 15.35 1.89 4.55
CA ASP A 171 15.65 0.76 3.65
C ASP A 171 14.88 -0.51 4.07
N ARG A 172 14.63 -0.71 5.36
CA ARG A 172 13.80 -1.83 5.86
C ARG A 172 12.31 -1.56 5.74
N LEU A 173 11.88 -0.29 5.86
CA LEU A 173 10.48 0.11 5.72
C LEU A 173 10.02 0.08 4.24
N GLU A 174 10.91 0.41 3.31
CA GLU A 174 10.60 0.59 1.90
C GLU A 174 9.98 -0.68 1.25
N PRO A 175 10.50 -1.91 1.45
CA PRO A 175 9.86 -3.12 0.94
C PRO A 175 8.45 -3.33 1.48
N LEU A 176 8.18 -2.96 2.73
CA LEU A 176 6.85 -3.08 3.34
C LEU A 176 5.86 -2.10 2.71
N ALA A 177 6.32 -0.88 2.46
CA ALA A 177 5.53 0.15 1.78
C ALA A 177 5.25 -0.23 0.32
N LYS A 178 6.26 -0.74 -0.40
CA LYS A 178 6.10 -1.27 -1.76
C LYS A 178 5.10 -2.42 -1.79
N GLN A 179 5.20 -3.35 -0.85
CA GLN A 179 4.24 -4.46 -0.75
C GLN A 179 2.82 -3.95 -0.51
N ARG A 180 2.62 -2.99 0.41
CA ARG A 180 1.29 -2.40 0.64
C ARG A 180 0.76 -1.70 -0.60
N ARG A 181 1.60 -0.94 -1.30
CA ARG A 181 1.25 -0.29 -2.56
C ARG A 181 0.81 -1.32 -3.59
N LEU A 182 1.53 -2.44 -3.69
CA LEU A 182 1.15 -3.56 -4.53
C LEU A 182 -0.18 -4.16 -4.06
N ASP A 183 -0.38 -4.41 -2.77
CA ASP A 183 -1.63 -4.98 -2.25
C ASP A 183 -2.84 -4.06 -2.45
N ARG A 184 -2.64 -2.73 -2.42
CA ARG A 184 -3.67 -1.74 -2.73
C ARG A 184 -3.94 -1.62 -4.23
N ASN A 185 -2.88 -1.60 -5.04
CA ASN A 185 -2.98 -1.48 -6.50
C ASN A 185 -3.28 -2.83 -7.16
N ARG A 186 -3.19 -3.92 -6.40
CA ARG A 186 -3.58 -5.26 -6.81
C ARG A 186 -5.08 -5.23 -7.02
N LEU A 187 -5.44 -5.29 -8.30
CA LEU A 187 -6.32 -6.34 -8.82
C LEU A 187 -6.28 -7.50 -7.81
N ALA A 188 -7.35 -7.71 -7.05
CA ALA A 188 -7.34 -8.62 -5.90
C ALA A 188 -7.09 -10.07 -6.32
N MET A 189 -5.82 -10.46 -6.51
CA MET A 189 -5.38 -11.78 -6.96
C MET A 189 -4.03 -12.21 -6.38
N PRO A 190 -3.85 -13.52 -6.17
CA PRO A 190 -2.55 -14.18 -6.19
C PRO A 190 -2.10 -14.42 -7.66
N LEU A 191 -1.85 -13.35 -8.43
CA LEU A 191 -1.40 -13.43 -9.84
C LEU A 191 -0.02 -14.10 -10.02
N GLU A 192 0.69 -14.34 -8.93
CA GLU A 192 1.91 -15.16 -8.90
C GLU A 192 1.62 -16.60 -9.35
N ALA A 193 0.44 -17.15 -9.05
CA ALA A 193 0.02 -18.49 -9.44
C ALA A 193 -0.71 -18.56 -10.80
N ALA A 194 -1.17 -17.41 -11.33
CA ALA A 194 -1.93 -17.37 -12.57
C ALA A 194 -1.02 -17.66 -13.78
N GLY A 195 -1.50 -18.55 -14.66
CA GLY A 195 -0.91 -18.82 -15.95
C GLY A 195 -1.26 -17.72 -16.95
N CYS A 196 -0.57 -17.71 -18.09
CA CYS A 196 -0.86 -16.82 -19.20
C CYS A 196 -0.91 -17.64 -20.49
N LYS A 197 -2.01 -17.52 -21.21
CA LYS A 197 -2.23 -18.15 -22.52
C LYS A 197 -2.37 -17.06 -23.57
N LEU A 198 -1.80 -17.33 -24.74
CA LEU A 198 -1.93 -16.49 -25.92
C LEU A 198 -2.66 -17.29 -26.98
N VAL A 199 -3.68 -16.69 -27.58
CA VAL A 199 -4.45 -17.25 -28.69
C VAL A 199 -4.42 -16.24 -29.83
N ILE A 200 -4.12 -16.71 -31.04
CA ILE A 200 -4.13 -15.89 -32.26
C ILE A 200 -5.04 -16.59 -33.27
N ASP A 201 -6.10 -15.91 -33.73
CA ASP A 201 -7.11 -16.46 -34.63
C ASP A 201 -7.64 -17.85 -34.20
N GLY A 202 -7.90 -18.00 -32.90
CA GLY A 202 -8.37 -19.26 -32.31
C GLY A 202 -7.31 -20.34 -32.10
N MET A 203 -6.05 -20.12 -32.49
CA MET A 203 -4.95 -21.06 -32.26
C MET A 203 -4.13 -20.68 -31.04
N GLY A 204 -3.99 -21.63 -30.09
CA GLY A 204 -3.13 -21.45 -28.92
C GLY A 204 -1.65 -21.39 -29.29
N VAL A 205 -0.93 -20.45 -28.69
CA VAL A 205 0.52 -20.29 -28.86
C VAL A 205 1.24 -20.88 -27.65
N ASP A 206 2.01 -21.93 -27.86
CA ASP A 206 2.87 -22.50 -26.83
C ASP A 206 4.04 -21.56 -26.51
N MET A 207 4.06 -21.09 -25.27
CA MET A 207 5.08 -20.15 -24.79
C MET A 207 5.97 -20.83 -23.75
N LYS A 208 7.26 -20.49 -23.78
CA LYS A 208 8.16 -20.83 -22.66
C LYS A 208 7.67 -20.12 -21.38
N PRO A 209 7.88 -20.69 -20.17
CA PRO A 209 7.38 -20.12 -18.93
C PRO A 209 7.73 -18.64 -18.72
N TYR A 210 8.98 -18.25 -18.98
CA TYR A 210 9.41 -16.86 -18.83
C TYR A 210 8.73 -15.90 -19.83
N VAL A 211 8.37 -16.38 -21.02
CA VAL A 211 7.66 -15.58 -22.04
C VAL A 211 6.22 -15.35 -21.61
N ALA A 212 5.54 -16.42 -21.16
CA ALA A 212 4.19 -16.32 -20.61
C ALA A 212 4.14 -15.40 -19.39
N GLU A 213 5.13 -15.49 -18.50
CA GLU A 213 5.24 -14.63 -17.32
C GLU A 213 5.51 -13.16 -17.70
N THR A 214 6.36 -12.92 -18.70
CA THR A 214 6.63 -11.55 -19.17
C THR A 214 5.38 -10.94 -19.82
N LEU A 215 4.69 -11.68 -20.70
CA LEU A 215 3.43 -11.23 -21.32
C LEU A 215 2.37 -10.92 -20.26
N LYS A 216 2.21 -11.81 -19.27
CA LYS A 216 1.34 -11.60 -18.10
C LYS A 216 1.64 -10.25 -17.43
N ASN A 217 2.91 -10.01 -17.09
CA ASN A 217 3.32 -8.80 -16.38
C ASN A 217 3.13 -7.52 -17.22
N VAL A 218 3.37 -7.60 -18.53
CA VAL A 218 3.11 -6.50 -19.47
C VAL A 218 1.63 -6.14 -19.50
N VAL A 219 0.75 -7.13 -19.68
CA VAL A 219 -0.70 -6.93 -19.72
C VAL A 219 -1.23 -6.37 -18.41
N LEU A 220 -0.86 -6.98 -17.28
CA LEU A 220 -1.31 -6.54 -15.97
C LEU A 220 -0.80 -5.14 -15.63
N GLY A 221 0.45 -4.82 -16.00
CA GLY A 221 1.02 -3.49 -15.82
C GLY A 221 0.25 -2.43 -16.60
N ALA A 222 -0.08 -2.70 -17.87
CA ALA A 222 -0.88 -1.81 -18.71
C ALA A 222 -2.28 -1.58 -18.14
N ILE A 223 -2.92 -2.64 -17.62
CA ILE A 223 -4.25 -2.56 -17.01
C ILE A 223 -4.22 -1.83 -15.66
N ALA A 224 -3.24 -2.13 -14.80
CA ALA A 224 -3.12 -1.55 -13.46
C ALA A 224 -2.94 -0.02 -13.50
N ALA A 225 -2.25 0.49 -14.52
CA ALA A 225 -2.06 1.93 -14.72
C ALA A 225 -3.39 2.71 -14.94
N LEU A 226 -4.50 2.02 -15.18
CA LEU A 226 -5.80 2.64 -15.50
C LEU A 226 -6.64 3.01 -14.26
N HIS A 227 -6.12 2.82 -13.04
CA HIS A 227 -6.80 3.18 -11.78
C HIS A 227 -8.27 2.71 -11.72
N TRP A 228 -8.49 1.45 -12.06
CA TRP A 228 -9.80 0.83 -12.17
C TRP A 228 -10.26 0.41 -10.75
N ASN A 229 -11.49 0.81 -10.38
CA ASN A 229 -12.02 0.69 -9.02
C ASN A 229 -12.85 -0.59 -8.86
N VAL A 230 -12.20 -1.75 -8.91
CA VAL A 230 -12.90 -3.04 -8.76
C VAL A 230 -12.84 -3.50 -7.33
N LYS A 231 -14.03 -3.82 -6.82
CA LYS A 231 -14.30 -4.15 -5.41
C LYS A 231 -14.34 -5.65 -5.14
N VAL A 232 -14.09 -6.49 -6.16
CA VAL A 232 -14.12 -7.95 -6.06
C VAL A 232 -12.75 -8.54 -6.37
N PRO A 233 -12.39 -9.68 -5.73
CA PRO A 233 -11.25 -10.48 -6.14
C PRO A 233 -11.33 -10.81 -7.62
N ILE A 234 -10.25 -10.52 -8.34
CA ILE A 234 -10.13 -10.99 -9.72
C ILE A 234 -9.63 -12.43 -9.64
N THR A 235 -10.01 -13.25 -10.59
CA THR A 235 -9.56 -14.63 -10.76
C THR A 235 -9.18 -14.88 -12.21
N ARG A 236 -9.65 -14.05 -13.14
CA ARG A 236 -9.33 -14.14 -14.55
C ARG A 236 -9.33 -12.75 -15.20
N VAL A 237 -8.34 -12.47 -16.04
CA VAL A 237 -8.28 -11.29 -16.90
C VAL A 237 -8.14 -11.77 -18.33
N GLU A 238 -9.03 -11.31 -19.21
CA GLU A 238 -8.96 -11.58 -20.64
C GLU A 238 -8.79 -10.27 -21.39
N VAL A 239 -7.80 -10.20 -22.28
CA VAL A 239 -7.59 -9.07 -23.19
C VAL A 239 -7.80 -9.55 -24.60
N SER A 240 -8.81 -9.03 -25.27
CA SER A 240 -9.11 -9.32 -26.67
C SER A 240 -8.71 -8.13 -27.54
N LEU A 241 -7.97 -8.40 -28.61
CA LEU A 241 -7.57 -7.40 -29.59
C LEU A 241 -8.25 -7.72 -30.91
N GLY A 242 -8.87 -6.71 -31.51
CA GLY A 242 -9.49 -6.82 -32.83
C GLY A 242 -9.23 -5.58 -33.68
N LYS A 243 -9.42 -5.73 -34.99
CA LYS A 243 -9.41 -4.59 -35.93
C LYS A 243 -10.82 -4.00 -36.00
N ASN A 244 -10.97 -2.72 -35.68
CA ASN A 244 -12.23 -2.01 -35.90
C ASN A 244 -12.38 -1.79 -37.41
N GLY A 245 -13.49 -2.20 -38.02
CA GLY A 245 -13.67 -2.14 -39.47
C GLY A 245 -13.38 -0.74 -40.05
N GLY A 246 -12.35 -0.64 -40.89
CA GLY A 246 -11.83 0.60 -41.50
C GLY A 246 -10.30 0.73 -41.37
N ASP A 247 -9.72 1.86 -41.78
CA ASP A 247 -8.29 2.23 -41.59
C ASP A 247 -7.91 2.46 -40.10
N ALA A 248 -8.83 2.18 -39.17
CA ALA A 248 -8.60 2.32 -37.73
C ALA A 248 -7.84 1.10 -37.20
N GLY A 249 -6.70 1.34 -36.57
CA GLY A 249 -5.82 0.30 -36.02
C GLY A 249 -6.47 -0.59 -34.94
N TRP A 250 -5.67 -1.47 -34.36
CA TRP A 250 -6.13 -2.43 -33.35
C TRP A 250 -6.71 -1.74 -32.11
N VAL A 251 -7.82 -2.28 -31.61
CA VAL A 251 -8.47 -1.88 -30.35
C VAL A 251 -8.47 -3.06 -29.38
N ALA A 252 -8.35 -2.76 -28.08
CA ALA A 252 -8.40 -3.75 -27.02
C ALA A 252 -9.74 -3.73 -26.27
N GLY A 253 -10.36 -4.89 -26.10
CA GLY A 253 -11.33 -5.18 -25.05
C GLY A 253 -10.63 -5.80 -23.84
N VAL A 254 -11.15 -5.53 -22.64
CA VAL A 254 -10.66 -6.15 -21.41
C VAL A 254 -11.85 -6.67 -20.62
N GLU A 255 -11.81 -7.93 -20.24
CA GLU A 255 -12.77 -8.56 -19.35
C GLU A 255 -12.11 -9.02 -18.05
N MET A 256 -12.83 -8.89 -16.95
CA MET A 256 -12.40 -9.30 -15.62
C MET A 256 -13.45 -10.18 -14.97
N ASN A 257 -13.09 -11.42 -14.66
CA ASN A 257 -14.04 -12.45 -14.20
C ASN A 257 -15.27 -12.57 -15.13
N GLY A 258 -15.06 -12.41 -16.44
CA GLY A 258 -16.13 -12.40 -17.44
C GLY A 258 -16.98 -11.12 -17.47
N ASN A 259 -16.57 -10.04 -16.80
CA ASN A 259 -17.24 -8.74 -16.87
C ASN A 259 -16.42 -7.79 -17.76
N PRO A 260 -16.97 -7.29 -18.88
CA PRO A 260 -16.27 -6.36 -19.76
C PRO A 260 -16.09 -4.99 -19.10
N LEU A 261 -14.91 -4.41 -19.26
CA LEU A 261 -14.60 -3.06 -18.82
C LEU A 261 -14.94 -2.02 -19.89
N SER A 262 -15.60 -0.93 -19.48
CA SER A 262 -15.79 0.23 -20.33
C SER A 262 -14.49 1.04 -20.40
N LEU A 263 -13.82 1.00 -21.56
CA LEU A 263 -12.56 1.68 -21.81
C LEU A 263 -12.75 2.80 -22.83
N LYS A 264 -12.05 3.92 -22.64
CA LYS A 264 -11.96 4.99 -23.63
C LYS A 264 -11.10 4.53 -24.81
N GLU A 265 -11.38 5.02 -26.01
CA GLU A 265 -10.70 4.63 -27.26
C GLU A 265 -9.16 4.73 -27.17
N PHE A 266 -8.62 5.83 -26.63
CA PHE A 266 -7.17 5.98 -26.47
C PHE A 266 -6.54 4.90 -25.55
N VAL A 267 -7.29 4.44 -24.55
CA VAL A 267 -6.85 3.37 -23.64
C VAL A 267 -6.83 2.04 -24.39
N GLN A 268 -7.88 1.77 -25.17
CA GLN A 268 -7.96 0.57 -26.01
C GLN A 268 -6.78 0.48 -26.97
N HIS A 269 -6.40 1.60 -27.60
CA HIS A 269 -5.23 1.65 -28.50
C HIS A 269 -3.89 1.53 -27.78
N SER A 270 -3.78 2.08 -26.56
CA SER A 270 -2.55 1.97 -25.76
C SER A 270 -2.30 0.52 -25.35
N ILE A 271 -3.33 -0.18 -24.85
CA ILE A 271 -3.25 -1.60 -24.49
C ILE A 271 -2.93 -2.43 -25.72
N SER A 272 -3.64 -2.22 -26.84
CA SER A 272 -3.42 -3.01 -28.05
C SER A 272 -2.00 -2.87 -28.58
N SER A 273 -1.45 -1.65 -28.58
CA SER A 273 -0.09 -1.37 -29.05
C SER A 273 0.98 -2.02 -28.18
N VAL A 274 0.81 -2.00 -26.85
CA VAL A 274 1.73 -2.66 -25.92
C VAL A 274 1.72 -4.17 -26.10
N VAL A 275 0.53 -4.78 -26.17
CA VAL A 275 0.39 -6.23 -26.31
C VAL A 275 0.89 -6.70 -27.67
N LEU A 276 0.50 -6.04 -28.77
CA LEU A 276 0.97 -6.38 -30.12
C LEU A 276 2.47 -6.16 -30.26
N GLY A 277 3.01 -5.09 -29.67
CA GLY A 277 4.43 -4.81 -29.65
C GLY A 277 5.22 -5.97 -29.03
N TYR A 278 4.73 -6.53 -27.92
CA TYR A 278 5.34 -7.72 -27.33
C TYR A 278 5.13 -8.99 -28.18
N VAL A 279 3.89 -9.28 -28.60
CA VAL A 279 3.58 -10.50 -29.37
C VAL A 279 4.33 -10.53 -30.70
N ALA A 280 4.59 -9.37 -31.33
CA ALA A 280 5.40 -9.27 -32.54
C ALA A 280 6.88 -9.65 -32.35
N THR A 281 7.39 -9.68 -31.11
CA THR A 281 8.74 -10.16 -30.80
C THR A 281 8.82 -11.68 -30.65
N LEU A 282 7.67 -12.36 -30.58
CA LEU A 282 7.62 -13.81 -30.40
C LEU A 282 7.93 -14.52 -31.71
N ASN A 283 8.67 -15.63 -31.59
CA ASN A 283 8.85 -16.54 -32.72
C ASN A 283 7.60 -17.42 -32.87
N LEU A 284 6.63 -16.96 -33.67
CA LEU A 284 5.37 -17.65 -33.88
C LEU A 284 5.53 -18.84 -34.84
N PRO A 285 4.93 -20.01 -34.54
CA PRO A 285 4.92 -21.13 -35.47
C PRO A 285 4.06 -20.81 -36.70
N GLU A 286 4.45 -21.31 -37.89
CA GLU A 286 3.59 -21.20 -39.07
C GLU A 286 2.26 -21.93 -38.85
N PRO A 287 1.12 -21.39 -39.33
CA PRO A 287 0.98 -20.22 -40.21
C PRO A 287 0.79 -18.87 -39.48
N LEU A 288 0.93 -18.83 -38.15
CA LEU A 288 0.55 -17.66 -37.33
C LEU A 288 1.40 -16.43 -37.62
N SER A 289 0.75 -15.27 -37.62
CA SER A 289 1.39 -14.00 -37.93
C SER A 289 0.58 -12.84 -37.40
N VAL A 290 1.19 -11.98 -36.58
CA VAL A 290 0.54 -10.81 -35.99
C VAL A 290 0.02 -9.83 -37.06
N THR A 291 0.74 -9.70 -38.18
CA THR A 291 0.35 -8.79 -39.27
C THR A 291 -0.89 -9.28 -40.01
N ARG A 292 -1.07 -10.60 -40.11
CA ARG A 292 -2.21 -11.25 -40.77
C ARG A 292 -3.35 -11.59 -39.82
N ALA A 293 -3.12 -11.54 -38.51
CA ALA A 293 -4.12 -11.87 -37.51
C ALA A 293 -5.37 -10.97 -37.63
N GLY A 294 -6.53 -11.59 -37.45
CA GLY A 294 -7.82 -10.91 -37.26
C GLY A 294 -8.10 -10.65 -35.78
N GLU A 295 -7.64 -11.54 -34.90
CA GLU A 295 -7.88 -11.50 -33.47
C GLU A 295 -6.66 -12.00 -32.67
N VAL A 296 -6.39 -11.35 -31.54
CA VAL A 296 -5.41 -11.80 -30.55
C VAL A 296 -6.03 -11.76 -29.17
N ILE A 297 -5.98 -12.86 -28.43
CA ILE A 297 -6.50 -12.97 -27.07
C ILE A 297 -5.37 -13.35 -26.12
N VAL A 298 -5.25 -12.60 -25.02
CA VAL A 298 -4.40 -12.96 -23.88
C VAL A 298 -5.28 -13.27 -22.69
N ASP A 299 -5.20 -14.50 -22.19
CA ASP A 299 -5.99 -14.98 -21.06
C ASP A 299 -5.07 -15.28 -19.87
N ILE A 300 -5.37 -14.66 -18.73
CA ILE A 300 -4.62 -14.77 -17.49
C ILE A 300 -5.55 -15.34 -16.43
N ALA A 301 -5.30 -16.58 -16.00
CA ALA A 301 -6.11 -17.33 -15.04
C ALA A 301 -5.24 -18.23 -14.17
#